data_AF-A0A536UNQ8-F1
#
_entry.id   AF-A0A536UNQ8-F1
#
_cell.length_a   1.000
_cell.length_b   1.000
_cell.length_c   1.000
_cell.angle_alpha   90.00
_cell.angle_beta   90.00
_cell.angle_gamma   90.00
#
_symmetry.space_group_name_H-M   'P 1'
#
loop_
_entity.id
_entity.type
_entity.pdbx_description
1 polymer ?
#
loop_
_entity_poly.entity_id
_entity_poly.type
_entity_poly.pdbx_seq_one_letter_code
_entity_poly.pdbx_strand_id
1 'polypeptide(L)' 'MDKNQPLSGNAMPRFAGLATMMRLPAAESPQGLDAAFIGVPLDIGTSNRAGARFGPRQIRAESALLRPYNMATGAA' A
#
# COMPACT_ATOMS: atom_id res chain seq x y z
N MET A 1 -17.21 5.48 -13.46
CA MET A 1 -17.13 4.90 -12.11
C MET A 1 -15.97 5.54 -11.40
N ASP A 2 -16.18 5.98 -10.16
CA ASP A 2 -15.09 6.51 -9.34
C ASP A 2 -14.09 5.39 -9.05
N LYS A 3 -12.82 5.64 -9.36
CA LYS A 3 -11.74 4.70 -9.08
C LYS A 3 -11.31 4.83 -7.62
N ASN A 4 -10.80 3.75 -7.04
CA ASN A 4 -10.17 3.79 -5.71
C ASN A 4 -8.97 4.75 -5.75
N GLN A 5 -8.95 5.71 -4.83
CA GLN A 5 -7.89 6.72 -4.72
C GLN A 5 -7.36 6.78 -3.28
N PRO A 6 -6.07 7.06 -3.08
CA PRO A 6 -5.52 7.22 -1.75
C PRO A 6 -6.01 8.52 -1.11
N LEU A 7 -6.04 8.54 0.23
CA LEU A 7 -6.39 9.76 0.97
C LEU A 7 -5.42 10.90 0.62
N SER A 8 -5.98 12.07 0.31
CA SER A 8 -5.20 13.28 0.07
C SER A 8 -4.34 13.62 1.29
N GLY A 9 -3.09 14.00 1.05
CA GLY A 9 -2.20 14.49 2.11
C GLY A 9 -2.70 15.76 2.80
N ASN A 10 -3.57 16.53 2.13
CA ASN A 10 -4.19 17.74 2.69
C ASN A 10 -5.38 17.40 3.61
N ALA A 11 -6.05 16.27 3.39
CA ALA A 11 -7.15 15.81 4.22
C ALA A 11 -6.67 15.00 5.44
N MET A 12 -5.60 14.21 5.26
CA MET A 12 -4.99 13.43 6.33
C MET A 12 -3.47 13.38 6.15
N PRO A 13 -2.68 13.78 7.16
CA PRO A 13 -1.22 13.74 7.06
C PRO A 13 -0.72 12.31 6.84
N ARG A 14 0.38 12.17 6.12
CA ARG A 14 0.89 10.86 5.66
C ARG A 14 1.36 9.93 6.78
N PHE A 15 1.71 10.48 7.94
CA PHE A 15 2.07 9.70 9.13
C PHE A 15 0.85 9.20 9.93
N ALA A 16 -0.37 9.53 9.51
CA ALA A 16 -1.61 9.15 10.20
C ALA A 16 -2.53 8.29 9.32
N GLY A 17 -3.50 7.65 9.97
CA GLY A 17 -4.49 6.77 9.34
C GLY A 17 -4.05 5.31 9.30
N LEU A 18 -4.91 4.47 8.70
CA LEU A 18 -4.64 3.06 8.53
C LEU A 18 -3.53 2.85 7.48
N ALA A 19 -2.52 2.05 7.82
CA ALA A 19 -1.38 1.74 6.95
C ALA A 19 -1.72 0.66 5.90
N THR A 20 -2.62 0.97 4.98
CA THR A 20 -2.90 0.17 3.78
C THR A 20 -1.85 0.43 2.69
N MET A 21 -1.79 -0.43 1.66
CA MET A 21 -0.84 -0.25 0.57
C MET A 21 -1.15 1.05 -0.19
N MET A 22 -0.15 1.93 -0.31
CA MET A 22 -0.24 3.26 -0.93
C MET A 22 -1.34 4.17 -0.32
N ARG A 23 -1.82 3.87 0.89
CA ARG A 23 -2.99 4.53 1.52
C ARG A 23 -4.30 4.39 0.75
N LEU A 24 -4.43 3.35 -0.08
CA LEU A 24 -5.69 3.01 -0.76
C LEU A 24 -6.74 2.48 0.23
N PRO A 25 -8.04 2.55 -0.11
CA PRO A 25 -9.08 1.90 0.69
C PRO A 25 -8.80 0.40 0.87
N ALA A 26 -9.05 -0.12 2.08
CA ALA A 26 -9.05 -1.56 2.30
C ALA A 26 -10.27 -2.18 1.61
N ALA A 27 -10.08 -3.35 1.00
CA ALA A 27 -11.16 -4.12 0.38
C ALA A 27 -11.23 -5.49 1.03
N GLU A 28 -12.44 -5.91 1.39
CA GLU A 28 -12.72 -7.25 1.95
C GLU A 28 -12.87 -8.33 0.88
N SER A 29 -13.01 -7.91 -0.39
CA SER A 29 -13.28 -8.78 -1.52
C SER A 29 -12.59 -8.27 -2.80
N PRO A 30 -12.20 -9.17 -3.72
CA PRO A 30 -11.68 -8.80 -5.03
C PRO A 30 -12.77 -8.42 -6.05
N GLN A 31 -14.07 -8.62 -5.74
CA GLN A 31 -15.14 -8.33 -6.69
C GLN A 31 -15.13 -6.84 -7.08
N GLY A 32 -15.09 -6.57 -8.39
CA GLY A 32 -15.08 -5.20 -8.93
C GLY A 32 -13.73 -4.48 -8.88
N LEU A 33 -12.66 -5.13 -8.44
CA LEU A 33 -11.30 -4.59 -8.52
C LEU A 33 -10.62 -5.02 -9.83
N ASP A 34 -10.07 -4.07 -10.57
CA ASP A 34 -9.20 -4.35 -11.72
C ASP A 34 -7.84 -4.93 -11.28
N ALA A 35 -7.37 -4.51 -10.10
CA ALA A 35 -6.12 -4.95 -9.49
C ALA A 35 -6.20 -4.86 -7.97
N ALA A 36 -5.45 -5.72 -7.27
CA ALA A 36 -5.41 -5.76 -5.81
C ALA A 36 -3.99 -5.92 -5.28
N PHE A 37 -3.71 -5.28 -4.14
CA PHE A 37 -2.46 -5.45 -3.40
C PHE A 37 -2.65 -6.48 -2.29
N ILE A 38 -1.98 -7.63 -2.42
CA ILE A 38 -2.02 -8.72 -1.45
C ILE A 38 -0.63 -8.88 -0.84
N GLY A 39 -0.56 -8.87 0.49
CA GLY A 39 0.67 -9.17 1.22
C GLY A 39 0.64 -10.61 1.70
N VAL A 40 1.67 -11.40 1.38
CA VAL A 40 1.83 -12.78 1.87
C VAL A 40 2.94 -12.80 2.93
N PRO A 41 2.61 -12.74 4.24
CA PRO A 41 3.60 -12.66 5.31
C PRO A 41 4.15 -14.05 5.66
N LEU A 42 4.99 -14.59 4.78
CA LEU A 42 5.53 -15.95 4.89
C LEU A 42 7.05 -15.95 4.68
N ASP A 43 7.77 -16.74 5.48
CA ASP A 43 9.20 -17.00 5.31
C ASP A 43 9.62 -18.40 5.80
N ILE A 44 8.68 -19.36 5.84
CA ILE A 44 8.95 -20.74 6.32
C ILE A 44 9.99 -21.48 5.47
N GLY A 45 10.24 -21.04 4.24
CA GLY A 45 11.25 -21.60 3.35
C GLY A 45 12.64 -20.96 3.46
N THR A 46 12.87 -20.04 4.40
CA THR A 46 14.16 -19.35 4.53
C THR A 46 15.21 -20.25 5.20
N SER A 47 16.38 -20.39 4.56
CA SER A 47 17.47 -21.29 5.00
C SER A 47 18.52 -20.67 5.92
N ASN A 48 18.56 -19.34 6.07
CA ASN A 48 19.56 -18.64 6.87
C ASN A 48 18.93 -17.55 7.75
N ARG A 49 18.69 -16.35 7.19
CA ARG A 49 18.15 -15.21 7.94
C ARG A 49 16.67 -14.99 7.64
N ALA A 50 15.80 -15.44 8.55
CA ALA A 50 14.36 -15.19 8.52
C ALA A 50 14.02 -13.71 8.77
N GLY A 51 12.76 -13.33 8.51
CA GLY A 51 12.25 -11.97 8.73
C GLY A 51 11.39 -11.44 7.58
N ALA A 52 11.41 -12.06 6.40
CA ALA A 52 10.62 -11.61 5.26
C ALA A 52 9.10 -11.64 5.52
N ARG A 53 8.63 -12.43 6.50
CA ARG A 53 7.23 -12.41 6.95
C ARG A 53 6.76 -11.02 7.43
N PHE A 54 7.68 -10.16 7.89
CA PHE A 54 7.36 -8.79 8.31
C PHE A 54 7.34 -7.79 7.15
N GLY A 55 7.89 -8.17 5.98
CA GLY A 55 8.00 -7.33 4.79
C GLY A 55 6.68 -6.69 4.36
N PRO A 56 5.58 -7.45 4.19
CA PRO A 56 4.30 -6.86 3.77
C PRO A 56 3.75 -5.78 4.72
N ARG A 57 4.07 -5.82 6.02
CA ARG A 57 3.69 -4.77 6.96
C ARG A 57 4.55 -3.53 6.77
N GLN A 58 5.87 -3.70 6.68
CA GLN A 58 6.80 -2.58 6.52
C GLN A 58 6.62 -1.88 5.18
N ILE A 59 6.45 -2.62 4.08
CA ILE A 59 6.20 -2.06 2.75
C ILE A 59 4.95 -1.16 2.76
N ARG A 60 3.86 -1.58 3.43
CA ARG A 60 2.67 -0.73 3.56
C ARG A 60 2.96 0.55 4.33
N ALA A 61 3.67 0.47 5.46
CA ALA A 61 4.05 1.64 6.24
C ALA A 61 4.89 2.64 5.42
N GLU A 62 5.91 2.17 4.71
CA GLU A 62 6.78 3.03 3.88
C GLU A 62 6.06 3.58 2.65
N SER A 63 5.10 2.83 2.09
CA SER A 63 4.31 3.26 0.93
C SER A 63 3.46 4.51 1.20
N ALA A 64 3.29 4.92 2.46
CA ALA A 64 2.58 6.14 2.84
C ALA A 64 3.20 7.42 2.29
N LEU A 65 4.43 7.37 1.76
CA LEU A 65 5.11 8.50 1.12
C LEU A 65 4.85 8.61 -0.40
N LEU A 66 4.30 7.57 -1.04
CA LEU A 66 4.03 7.57 -2.47
C LEU A 66 2.94 8.58 -2.87
N ARG A 67 3.13 9.28 -3.98
CA ARG A 67 2.15 10.22 -4.55
C ARG A 67 1.45 9.57 -5.76
N PRO A 68 0.20 9.95 -6.07
CA PRO A 68 -0.52 9.37 -7.22
C PRO A 68 0.14 9.65 -8.58
N TYR A 69 1.01 10.65 -8.64
CA TYR A 69 1.78 11.04 -9.83
C TYR A 69 3.04 11.79 -9.40
N ASN A 70 3.96 11.98 -10.33
CA ASN A 70 5.15 12.80 -10.15
C ASN A 70 4.78 14.29 -10.10
N MET A 71 5.05 14.98 -8.99
CA MET A 71 4.64 16.39 -8.84
C MET A 71 5.36 17.38 -9.76
N ALA A 72 6.55 17.04 -10.27
CA ALA A 72 7.31 17.91 -11.15
C ALA A 72 6.83 17.82 -12.60
N THR A 73 6.51 16.61 -13.07
CA THR A 73 6.16 16.35 -14.47
C THR A 73 4.67 16.11 -14.71
N GLY A 74 3.90 15.82 -13.66
CA GLY A 74 2.50 15.42 -13.78
C GLY A 74 2.30 13.99 -14.32
N ALA A 75 3.37 13.26 -14.61
CA ALA A 75 3.28 11.90 -15.13
C ALA A 75 2.80 10.93 -14.04
N ALA A 76 1.82 10.09 -14.41
CA ALA A 76 1.27 9.01 -13.61
C ALA A 76 1.71 7.65 -14.17
#